data_AF-A0A255T465-F1
#
_entry.id   AF-A0A255T465-F1
#
_cell.length_a   1.000
_cell.length_b   1.000
_cell.length_c   1.000
_cell.angle_alpha   90.00
_cell.angle_beta   90.00
_cell.angle_gamma   90.00
#
_symmetry.space_group_name_H-M   'P 1'
#
loop_
_entity.id
_entity.type
_entity.pdbx_description
1 polymer ?
#
loop_
_entity_poly.entity_id
_entity_poly.type
_entity_poly.pdbx_seq_one_letter_code
_entity_poly.pdbx_strand_id
1 'polypeptide(L)'
;MEFFTHREGKSSRHLFSFSPSSYNDGLFRKILRTGMVMVIGTSQIEKIRDLIHKLPIEETILIYSSWDGYYRIPEQVKANPKYKEMRDMFQNVVDIHTSGHADKATIRKMIEITNPNEVICIHKEADAEL
;
A
#
# COMPACT_ATOMS: atom_id res chain seq x y z
N MET A 1 4.17 9.95 -24.79
CA MET A 1 4.54 10.59 -23.52
C MET A 1 4.91 9.47 -22.57
N GLU A 2 6.21 9.19 -22.44
CA GLU A 2 6.69 8.14 -21.55
C GLU A 2 6.86 8.72 -20.16
N PHE A 3 5.76 8.75 -19.40
CA PHE A 3 5.79 9.09 -17.99
C PHE A 3 6.73 8.12 -17.25
N PHE A 4 7.35 8.60 -16.16
CA PHE A 4 8.18 7.77 -15.28
C PHE A 4 9.51 7.27 -15.89
N THR A 5 10.20 8.10 -16.66
CA THR A 5 11.57 7.79 -17.14
C THR A 5 12.65 8.53 -16.32
N HIS A 6 13.88 8.00 -16.26
CA HIS A 6 15.01 8.69 -15.59
C HIS A 6 15.21 10.13 -16.08
N ARG A 7 15.00 10.37 -17.38
CA ARG A 7 15.12 11.69 -18.01
C ARG A 7 14.08 12.66 -17.46
N GLU A 8 12.82 12.24 -17.41
CA GLU A 8 11.74 13.05 -16.86
C GLU A 8 11.87 13.24 -15.34
N GLY A 9 12.36 12.23 -14.61
CA GLY A 9 12.67 12.33 -13.18
C GLY A 9 13.70 13.43 -12.90
N LYS A 10 14.79 13.50 -13.68
CA LYS A 10 15.77 14.59 -13.58
C LYS A 10 15.17 15.95 -13.94
N SER A 11 14.38 16.00 -15.01
CA SER A 11 13.79 17.25 -15.52
C SER A 11 12.74 17.84 -14.57
N SER A 12 12.04 16.99 -13.82
CA SER A 12 11.05 17.36 -12.80
C SER A 12 11.65 17.66 -11.42
N ARG A 13 12.96 17.90 -11.33
CA ARG A 13 13.69 18.10 -10.07
C ARG A 13 13.53 16.93 -9.07
N HIS A 14 13.51 15.71 -9.59
CA HIS A 14 13.36 14.47 -8.81
C HIS A 14 11.98 14.31 -8.16
N LEU A 15 10.92 14.79 -8.83
CA LEU A 15 9.53 14.47 -8.44
C LEU A 15 9.34 12.94 -8.29
N PHE A 16 10.04 12.17 -9.11
CA PHE A 16 10.19 10.72 -8.95
C PHE A 16 11.65 10.30 -9.19
N SER A 17 12.09 9.28 -8.45
CA SER A 17 13.44 8.73 -8.51
C SER A 17 13.37 7.20 -8.48
N PHE A 18 14.11 6.54 -9.38
CA PHE A 18 14.24 5.08 -9.42
C PHE A 18 15.46 4.58 -8.66
N SER A 19 16.00 5.41 -7.76
CA SER A 19 17.14 5.08 -6.90
C SER A 19 16.78 5.37 -5.44
N PRO A 20 15.87 4.59 -4.84
CA PRO A 20 15.48 4.78 -3.46
C PRO A 20 16.70 4.62 -2.55
N SER A 21 16.76 5.44 -1.50
CA SER A 21 17.80 5.37 -0.47
C SER A 21 17.23 4.80 0.81
N SER A 22 18.03 4.02 1.54
CA SER A 22 17.65 3.55 2.86
C SER A 22 17.71 4.70 3.88
N TYR A 23 16.72 4.76 4.77
CA TYR A 23 16.75 5.69 5.89
C TYR A 23 17.93 5.38 6.83
N ASN A 24 18.59 6.43 7.30
CA ASN A 24 19.53 6.40 8.41
C ASN A 24 19.35 7.65 9.28
N ASP A 25 19.67 7.56 10.57
CA ASP A 25 19.44 8.67 11.51
C ASP A 25 20.27 9.93 11.19
N GLY A 26 21.39 9.80 10.47
CA GLY A 26 22.17 10.94 9.99
C GLY A 26 21.41 11.83 9.00
N LEU A 27 20.39 11.28 8.32
CA LEU A 27 19.53 12.01 7.39
C LEU A 27 18.36 12.72 8.09
N PHE A 28 18.10 12.43 9.37
CA PHE A 28 16.89 12.88 10.07
C PHE A 28 16.69 14.40 10.03
N ARG A 29 17.73 15.19 10.31
CA ARG A 29 17.67 16.66 10.25
C ARG A 29 17.37 17.20 8.85
N LYS A 30 17.86 16.52 7.81
CA LYS A 30 17.59 16.89 6.42
C LYS A 30 16.13 16.60 6.08
N ILE A 31 15.65 15.42 6.47
CA ILE A 31 14.26 14.98 6.26
C ILE A 31 13.26 15.96 6.89
N LEU A 32 13.48 16.37 8.15
CA LEU A 32 12.59 17.35 8.80
C LEU A 32 12.52 18.69 8.05
N ARG A 33 13.58 19.09 7.35
CA ARG A 33 13.60 20.35 6.60
C ARG A 33 13.01 20.24 5.19
N THR A 34 13.18 19.10 4.52
CA THR A 34 12.84 18.94 3.10
C THR A 34 11.59 18.08 2.86
N GLY A 35 11.07 17.43 3.90
CA GLY A 35 10.12 16.33 3.76
C GLY A 35 10.78 15.06 3.21
N MET A 36 10.04 13.96 3.24
CA MET A 36 10.41 12.69 2.59
C MET A 36 9.16 11.87 2.26
N VAL A 37 9.35 10.88 1.38
CA VAL A 37 8.43 9.75 1.22
C VAL A 37 9.21 8.49 1.56
N MET A 38 8.65 7.66 2.45
CA MET A 38 9.21 6.37 2.82
C MET A 38 8.24 5.26 2.49
N VAL A 39 8.70 4.25 1.76
CA VAL A 39 7.93 3.02 1.55
C VAL A 39 8.18 2.10 2.73
N ILE A 40 7.11 1.77 3.45
CA ILE A 40 7.16 0.96 4.66
C ILE A 40 6.26 -0.26 4.52
N GLY A 41 6.51 -1.28 5.34
CA GLY A 41 5.68 -2.47 5.43
C GLY A 41 5.71 -3.03 6.83
N THR A 42 4.75 -3.89 7.19
CA THR A 42 4.54 -4.40 8.55
C THR A 42 5.75 -5.13 9.15
N SER A 43 6.68 -5.61 8.33
CA SER A 43 7.97 -6.17 8.78
C SER A 43 8.88 -5.16 9.48
N GLN A 44 8.64 -3.85 9.28
CA GLN A 44 9.46 -2.76 9.80
C GLN A 44 8.82 -2.06 11.00
N ILE A 45 7.75 -2.63 11.58
CA ILE A 45 6.91 -1.96 12.58
C ILE A 45 7.69 -1.34 13.75
N GLU A 46 8.67 -2.05 14.31
CA GLU A 46 9.50 -1.57 15.40
C GLU A 46 10.28 -0.29 15.02
N LYS A 47 10.90 -0.27 13.84
CA LYS A 47 11.64 0.90 13.34
C LYS A 47 10.72 2.08 13.08
N ILE A 48 9.52 1.83 12.56
CA ILE A 48 8.53 2.87 12.31
C ILE A 48 8.00 3.42 13.62
N ARG A 49 7.80 2.57 14.64
CA ARG A 49 7.41 3.01 15.97
C ARG A 49 8.43 4.01 16.53
N ASP A 50 9.72 3.69 16.47
CA ASP A 50 10.78 4.60 16.94
C ASP A 50 10.86 5.90 16.15
N LEU A 51 10.62 5.84 14.83
CA LEU A 51 10.67 7.00 13.96
C LEU A 51 9.47 7.94 14.17
N ILE A 52 8.27 7.38 14.34
CA ILE A 52 7.03 8.15 14.49
C ILE A 52 7.07 9.04 15.74
N HIS A 53 7.63 8.56 16.84
CA HIS A 53 7.82 9.38 18.05
C HIS A 53 8.75 10.58 17.86
N LYS A 54 9.55 10.61 16.78
CA LYS A 54 10.48 11.71 16.46
C LYS A 54 9.90 12.67 15.42
N LEU A 55 8.90 12.26 14.65
CA LEU A 55 8.30 13.06 13.59
C LEU A 55 7.18 13.96 14.13
N PRO A 56 6.93 15.13 13.53
CA PRO A 56 5.71 15.90 13.80
C PRO A 56 4.49 15.12 13.29
N ILE A 57 3.75 14.47 14.20
CA ILE A 57 2.73 13.48 13.84
C ILE A 57 1.54 14.11 13.12
N GLU A 58 1.24 15.37 13.44
CA GLU A 58 0.18 16.18 12.84
C GLU A 58 0.46 16.52 11.37
N GLU A 59 1.74 16.58 11.00
CA GLU A 59 2.22 16.81 9.62
C GLU A 59 2.56 15.50 8.89
N THR A 60 2.51 14.36 9.59
CA THR A 60 2.85 13.05 9.05
C THR A 60 1.59 12.36 8.53
N ILE A 61 1.65 11.84 7.30
CA ILE A 61 0.56 11.12 6.66
C ILE A 61 0.97 9.70 6.31
N LEU A 62 0.10 8.74 6.62
CA LEU A 62 0.16 7.38 6.08
C LEU A 62 -0.75 7.28 4.87
N ILE A 63 -0.14 7.01 3.71
CA ILE A 63 -0.88 6.55 2.53
C ILE A 63 -0.97 5.03 2.64
N TYR A 64 -2.14 4.53 3.03
CA TYR A 64 -2.38 3.10 3.23
C TYR A 64 -2.85 2.46 1.91
N SER A 65 -1.95 1.75 1.24
CA SER A 65 -2.22 1.10 -0.06
C SER A 65 -2.54 -0.39 0.04
N SER A 66 -2.60 -0.94 1.25
CA SER A 66 -2.97 -2.34 1.51
C SER A 66 -4.49 -2.49 1.62
N TRP A 67 -4.98 -3.72 1.48
CA TRP A 67 -6.40 -4.02 1.61
C TRP A 67 -6.93 -3.64 3.00
N ASP A 68 -8.06 -2.93 3.05
CA ASP A 68 -8.63 -2.40 4.29
C ASP A 68 -9.18 -3.50 5.20
N GLY A 69 -9.52 -4.66 4.64
CA GLY A 69 -9.88 -5.86 5.39
C GLY A 69 -8.85 -6.25 6.44
N TYR A 70 -7.56 -5.98 6.21
CA TYR A 70 -6.50 -6.30 7.19
C TYR A 70 -6.61 -5.57 8.52
N TYR A 71 -7.28 -4.42 8.57
CA TYR A 71 -7.49 -3.69 9.83
C TYR A 71 -8.97 -3.58 10.24
N ARG A 72 -9.91 -3.86 9.33
CA ARG A 72 -11.35 -3.79 9.58
C ARG A 72 -11.97 -5.13 10.00
N ILE A 73 -11.51 -6.24 9.43
CA ILE A 73 -12.09 -7.57 9.67
C ILE A 73 -11.44 -8.18 10.92
N PRO A 74 -12.19 -8.48 12.00
CA PRO A 74 -11.62 -8.98 13.25
C PRO A 74 -10.76 -10.24 13.09
N GLU A 75 -11.15 -11.16 12.21
CA GLU A 75 -10.43 -12.39 11.92
C GLU A 75 -9.07 -12.10 11.28
N GLN A 76 -9.03 -11.12 10.36
CA GLN A 76 -7.79 -10.68 9.71
C GLN A 76 -6.88 -9.94 10.70
N VAL A 77 -7.45 -9.10 11.56
CA VAL A 77 -6.70 -8.43 12.64
C VAL A 77 -6.11 -9.46 13.60
N LYS A 78 -6.85 -10.51 13.95
CA LYS A 78 -6.35 -11.59 14.81
C LYS A 78 -5.23 -12.38 14.11
N ALA A 79 -5.37 -12.66 12.82
CA ALA A 79 -4.37 -13.40 12.04
C ALA A 79 -3.10 -12.59 11.79
N ASN A 80 -3.21 -11.28 11.55
CA ASN A 80 -2.08 -10.40 11.27
C ASN A 80 -2.25 -9.00 11.90
N PRO A 81 -2.06 -8.89 13.23
CA PRO A 81 -2.34 -7.66 13.97
C PRO A 81 -1.46 -6.48 13.56
N LYS A 82 -0.29 -6.75 12.96
CA LYS A 82 0.70 -5.73 12.58
C LYS A 82 0.15 -4.70 11.60
N TYR A 83 -0.82 -5.07 10.74
CA TYR A 83 -1.44 -4.09 9.83
C TYR A 83 -2.24 -3.05 10.58
N LYS A 84 -3.09 -3.50 11.51
CA LYS A 84 -3.88 -2.60 12.36
C LYS A 84 -2.98 -1.78 13.26
N GLU A 85 -2.04 -2.42 13.95
CA GLU A 85 -1.09 -1.75 14.83
C GLU A 85 -0.30 -0.68 14.08
N MET A 86 0.26 -1.01 12.91
CA MET A 86 1.00 -0.04 12.12
C MET A 86 0.15 1.13 11.64
N ARG A 87 -1.10 0.87 11.22
CA ARG A 87 -2.02 1.91 10.77
C ARG A 87 -2.39 2.86 11.92
N ASP A 88 -2.65 2.30 13.10
CA ASP A 88 -3.08 3.05 14.29
C ASP A 88 -1.98 3.93 14.90
N MET A 89 -0.70 3.74 14.50
CA MET A 89 0.40 4.65 14.89
C MET A 89 0.30 6.04 14.23
N PHE A 90 -0.50 6.20 13.18
CA PHE A 90 -0.62 7.45 12.42
C PHE A 90 -1.94 8.14 12.70
N GLN A 91 -1.88 9.46 12.92
CA GLN A 91 -3.09 10.27 13.10
C GLN A 91 -3.79 10.55 11.76
N ASN A 92 -3.02 10.87 10.71
CA ASN A 92 -3.54 11.13 9.38
C ASN A 92 -3.34 9.90 8.49
N VAL A 93 -4.43 9.26 8.08
CA VAL A 93 -4.39 8.07 7.21
C VAL A 93 -5.31 8.27 6.01
N VAL A 94 -4.81 7.96 4.83
CA VAL A 94 -5.60 7.92 3.59
C VAL A 94 -5.50 6.53 2.97
N ASP A 95 -6.63 5.84 2.89
CA ASP A 95 -6.75 4.53 2.25
C ASP A 95 -6.89 4.70 0.73
N ILE A 96 -5.99 4.10 -0.05
CA ILE A 96 -5.97 4.21 -1.52
C ILE A 96 -6.00 2.85 -2.24
N HIS A 97 -6.23 1.77 -1.51
CA HIS A 97 -6.24 0.43 -2.09
C HIS A 97 -7.35 0.27 -3.13
N THR A 98 -7.03 -0.41 -4.22
CA THR A 98 -8.00 -0.90 -5.22
C THR A 98 -7.84 -2.40 -5.36
N SER A 99 -8.95 -3.13 -5.46
CA SER A 99 -8.93 -4.59 -5.61
C SER A 99 -8.15 -5.00 -6.86
N GLY A 100 -7.28 -6.00 -6.71
CA GLY A 100 -6.61 -6.67 -7.83
C GLY A 100 -7.41 -7.83 -8.43
N HIS A 101 -8.57 -8.18 -7.85
CA HIS A 101 -9.42 -9.27 -8.33
C HIS A 101 -10.40 -8.79 -9.40
N ALA A 102 -10.64 -9.63 -10.41
CA ALA A 102 -11.66 -9.38 -11.41
C ALA A 102 -13.05 -9.36 -10.77
N ASP A 103 -13.86 -8.35 -11.11
CA ASP A 103 -15.24 -8.31 -10.66
C ASP A 103 -16.12 -9.32 -11.41
N LYS A 104 -17.35 -9.51 -10.91
CA LYS A 104 -18.31 -10.48 -11.46
C LYS A 104 -18.62 -10.22 -12.94
N ALA A 105 -18.72 -8.95 -13.34
CA ALA A 105 -18.97 -8.57 -14.73
C ALA A 105 -17.78 -8.93 -15.64
N THR A 106 -16.56 -8.70 -15.17
CA THR A 106 -15.31 -9.04 -15.86
C THR A 106 -15.18 -10.56 -16.03
N ILE A 107 -15.47 -11.33 -14.98
CA ILE A 107 -15.48 -12.80 -15.03
C ILE A 107 -16.53 -13.31 -16.03
N ARG A 108 -17.75 -12.77 -15.99
CA ARG A 108 -18.81 -13.12 -16.96
C ARG A 108 -18.37 -12.87 -18.39
N LYS A 109 -17.83 -11.68 -18.67
CA LYS A 109 -17.31 -11.33 -19.99
C LYS A 109 -16.17 -12.26 -20.42
N MET A 110 -15.31 -12.67 -19.49
CA MET A 110 -14.25 -13.65 -19.78
C MET A 110 -14.85 -14.98 -20.23
N ILE A 111 -15.84 -15.51 -19.51
CA ILE A 111 -16.52 -16.78 -19.84
C ILE A 111 -17.19 -16.69 -21.22
N GLU A 112 -17.87 -15.58 -21.51
CA GLU A 112 -18.51 -15.35 -22.82
C GLU A 112 -17.48 -15.32 -23.97
N ILE A 113 -16.32 -14.69 -23.75
CA ILE A 113 -15.25 -14.59 -24.76
C ILE A 113 -14.57 -15.95 -24.99
N THR A 114 -14.27 -16.69 -23.91
CA THR A 114 -13.53 -17.94 -24.02
C THR A 114 -14.42 -19.15 -24.34
N ASN A 115 -15.73 -19.03 -24.10
CA ASN A 115 -16.74 -20.07 -24.31
C ASN A 115 -16.27 -21.47 -23.88
N PRO A 116 -15.87 -21.65 -22.60
CA PRO A 116 -15.35 -22.93 -22.14
C PRO A 116 -16.48 -23.95 -22.01
N ASN A 117 -16.16 -25.24 -22.21
CA ASN A 117 -17.13 -26.32 -22.01
C ASN A 117 -17.55 -26.46 -20.54
N GLU A 118 -16.68 -26.12 -19.60
CA GLU A 118 -16.91 -26.18 -18.16
C GLU A 118 -16.15 -25.04 -17.45
N VAL A 119 -16.72 -24.52 -16.36
CA VAL A 119 -16.10 -23.49 -15.52
C VAL A 119 -15.87 -24.06 -14.12
N ILE A 120 -14.60 -24.17 -13.72
CA ILE A 120 -14.21 -24.61 -12.38
C ILE A 120 -13.88 -23.38 -11.53
N CYS A 121 -14.71 -23.11 -10.52
CA CYS A 121 -14.52 -21.98 -9.63
C CYS A 121 -13.56 -22.33 -8.47
N ILE A 122 -12.43 -21.63 -8.39
CA ILE A 122 -11.44 -21.77 -7.32
C ILE A 122 -11.09 -20.39 -6.74
N HIS A 123 -10.44 -20.36 -5.56
CA HIS A 123 -9.97 -19.13 -4.91
C HIS A 123 -11.06 -18.07 -4.70
N LYS A 124 -12.22 -18.54 -4.23
CA LYS A 124 -13.41 -17.74 -3.90
C LYS A 124 -13.81 -17.93 -2.44
N GLU A 125 -14.66 -17.05 -1.94
CA GLU A 125 -15.36 -17.28 -0.66
C GLU A 125 -16.25 -18.53 -0.74
N ALA A 126 -16.47 -19.17 0.41
CA ALA A 126 -17.18 -20.46 0.48
C ALA A 126 -18.57 -20.40 -0.18
N ASP A 127 -19.27 -19.30 0.02
CA ASP A 127 -20.64 -19.00 -0.43
C ASP A 127 -20.72 -18.20 -1.74
N ALA A 128 -19.59 -17.84 -2.36
CA ALA A 128 -19.61 -17.07 -3.60
C ALA A 128 -20.18 -17.87 -4.79
N GLU A 129 -21.09 -17.24 -5.54
CA GLU A 129 -21.75 -17.77 -6.74
C GLU A 129 -21.49 -16.89 -7.99
N LEU A 130 -21.41 -17.54 -9.15
CA LEU A 130 -21.18 -16.94 -10.48
C LEU A 130 -22.34 -16.08 -11.00
#